data_AF-A0A512BLE2-F1
#
_entry.id   AF-A0A512BLE2-F1
#
_cell.length_a   1.000
_cell.length_b   1.000
_cell.length_c   1.000
_cell.angle_alpha   90.00
_cell.angle_beta   90.00
_cell.angle_gamma   90.00
#
_symmetry.space_group_name_H-M   'P 1'
#
loop_
_entity.id
_entity.type
_entity.pdbx_description
1 polymer ?
#
loop_
_entity_poly.entity_id
_entity_poly.type
_entity_poly.pdbx_seq_one_letter_code
_entity_poly.pdbx_strand_id
1 'polypeptide(L)' 'MADRSGTSNRGFASMDKERQLEIARKGGQSVAPEDRSFSKNRDLASAAGRKGGQHSRGGNR' A
#
# COMPACT_ATOMS: atom_id res chain seq x y z
N MET A 1 -21.71 25.75 -3.88
CA MET A 1 -22.07 24.51 -3.17
C MET A 1 -21.10 23.43 -3.64
N ALA A 2 -20.03 23.16 -2.90
CA ALA A 2 -19.03 22.17 -3.30
C ALA A 2 -19.52 20.77 -2.92
N ASP A 3 -19.63 19.90 -3.93
CA ASP A 3 -20.10 18.52 -3.82
C ASP A 3 -19.10 17.64 -3.05
N ARG A 4 -19.64 16.72 -2.25
CA ARG A 4 -18.96 15.94 -1.21
C ARG A 4 -18.09 14.87 -1.85
N SER A 5 -16.77 15.06 -1.89
CA SER A 5 -15.82 14.07 -2.39
C SER A 5 -15.57 12.95 -1.37
N GLY A 6 -16.56 12.09 -1.13
CA GLY A 6 -16.32 10.82 -0.44
C GLY A 6 -15.30 10.00 -1.23
N THR A 7 -14.35 9.37 -0.53
CA THR A 7 -13.31 8.52 -1.11
C THR A 7 -13.89 7.67 -2.23
N SER A 8 -13.43 7.90 -3.46
CA SER A 8 -13.87 7.12 -4.61
C SER A 8 -13.62 5.64 -4.28
N ASN A 9 -14.52 4.71 -4.66
CA ASN A 9 -14.33 3.25 -4.56
C ASN A 9 -13.21 2.76 -5.50
N ARG A 10 -12.06 3.44 -5.48
CA ARG A 10 -10.94 3.33 -6.39
C ARG A 10 -9.66 3.37 -5.56
N GLY A 11 -8.76 2.43 -5.83
CA GLY A 11 -7.47 2.33 -5.15
C GLY A 11 -7.37 1.09 -4.28
N PHE A 12 -6.14 0.83 -3.81
CA PHE A 12 -5.78 -0.40 -3.11
C PHE A 12 -6.53 -0.63 -1.79
N ALA A 13 -6.89 0.45 -1.10
CA ALA A 13 -7.61 0.39 0.19
C ALA A 13 -9.13 0.15 0.04
N SER A 14 -9.69 0.39 -1.15
CA SER A 14 -11.12 0.21 -1.44
C SER A 14 -11.43 -1.15 -2.10
N MET A 15 -10.43 -2.00 -2.31
CA MET A 15 -10.59 -3.35 -2.87
C MET A 15 -11.00 -4.37 -1.81
N ASP A 16 -11.62 -5.46 -2.24
CA ASP A 16 -11.87 -6.62 -1.38
C ASP A 16 -10.61 -7.14 -0.69
N LYS A 17 -10.77 -7.54 0.57
CA LYS A 17 -9.67 -7.97 1.44
C LYS A 17 -8.86 -9.12 0.83
N GLU A 18 -9.54 -10.07 0.20
CA GLU A 18 -8.87 -11.21 -0.46
C GLU A 18 -8.01 -10.75 -1.64
N ARG A 19 -8.53 -9.84 -2.47
CA ARG A 19 -7.80 -9.26 -3.60
C ARG A 19 -6.62 -8.39 -3.14
N GLN A 20 -6.81 -7.62 -2.07
CA GLN A 20 -5.76 -6.83 -1.46
C GLN A 20 -4.61 -7.71 -0.95
N LEU A 21 -4.94 -8.81 -0.28
CA LEU A 21 -3.97 -9.80 0.20
C LEU A 21 -3.25 -10.50 -0.95
N GLU A 22 -3.97 -10.88 -2.01
CA GLU A 22 -3.36 -11.49 -3.18
C GLU A 22 -2.34 -10.55 -3.85
N ILE A 23 -2.71 -9.29 -4.07
CA ILE A 23 -1.82 -8.29 -4.67
C ILE A 23 -0.63 -8.02 -3.75
N ALA A 24 -0.83 -7.92 -2.43
CA ALA A 24 0.27 -7.75 -1.47
C ALA A 24 1.24 -8.95 -1.47
N ARG A 25 0.70 -10.18 -1.51
CA ARG A 25 1.48 -11.42 -1.60
C ARG A 25 2.26 -11.48 -2.90
N LYS A 26 1.61 -11.23 -4.05
CA LYS A 26 2.24 -11.22 -5.38
C LYS A 26 3.31 -10.13 -5.47
N GLY A 27 3.04 -8.91 -5.00
CA GLY A 27 4.01 -7.82 -4.97
C GLY A 27 5.25 -8.15 -4.12
N GLY A 28 5.05 -8.80 -2.98
CA GLY A 28 6.15 -9.28 -2.13
C GLY A 28 6.91 -10.49 -2.72
N GLN A 29 6.22 -11.37 -3.44
CA GLN A 29 6.79 -12.57 -4.07
C GLN A 29 7.51 -12.28 -5.39
N SER A 30 7.17 -11.19 -6.08
CA SER A 30 7.77 -10.83 -7.37
C SER A 30 9.28 -10.54 -7.27
N VAL A 31 9.79 -10.34 -6.05
CA VAL A 31 11.21 -10.19 -5.76
C VAL A 31 11.69 -11.44 -5.01
N ALA A 32 12.76 -12.05 -5.48
CA ALA A 32 13.39 -13.20 -4.84
C ALA A 32 13.68 -12.91 -3.35
N PRO A 33 13.60 -13.91 -2.46
CA PRO A 33 13.78 -13.72 -1.01
C PRO A 33 15.06 -12.95 -0.66
N GLU A 34 16.14 -13.25 -1.40
CA GLU A 34 17.48 -12.68 -1.31
C GLU A 34 17.57 -11.24 -1.81
N ASP A 35 16.73 -10.84 -2.76
CA ASP A 35 16.74 -9.51 -3.38
C ASP A 35 15.69 -8.54 -2.86
N ARG A 36 14.83 -9.00 -1.96
CA ARG A 36 13.90 -8.12 -1.26
C ARG A 36 14.66 -7.10 -0.43
N SER A 37 14.50 -5.83 -0.80
CA SER A 37 14.99 -4.70 -0.01
C SER A 37 14.51 -4.76 1.46
N PHE A 38 13.36 -5.40 1.72
CA PHE A 38 12.84 -5.61 3.07
C PHE A 38 13.44 -6.78 3.85
N SER A 39 14.05 -7.77 3.17
CA SER A 39 14.87 -8.80 3.81
C SER A 39 16.27 -8.27 4.12
N LYS A 40 16.81 -7.38 3.27
CA LYS A 40 18.16 -6.78 3.43
C LYS A 40 18.22 -5.77 4.57
N ASN A 41 17.20 -4.92 4.72
CA ASN A 41 17.15 -3.92 5.80
C ASN A 41 15.70 -3.67 6.25
N ARG A 42 15.35 -4.25 7.41
CA ARG A 42 13.99 -4.18 7.98
C ARG A 42 13.57 -2.75 8.32
N ASP A 43 14.50 -1.91 8.77
CA ASP A 43 14.23 -0.53 9.16
C ASP A 43 13.93 0.35 7.95
N LEU A 44 14.71 0.23 6.86
CA LEU A 44 14.48 0.97 5.62
C LEU A 44 13.12 0.60 5.01
N ALA A 45 12.76 -0.68 4.99
CA ALA A 45 11.46 -1.12 4.49
C ALA A 45 10.30 -0.62 5.36
N SER A 46 10.45 -0.66 6.68
CA SER A 46 9.46 -0.12 7.61
C SER A 46 9.29 1.39 7.42
N ALA A 47 10.38 2.13 7.23
CA ALA A 47 10.38 3.55 6.95
C ALA A 47 9.73 3.87 5.59
N ALA A 48 10.05 3.12 4.54
CA ALA A 48 9.46 3.28 3.21
C ALA A 48 7.96 2.98 3.22
N GLY A 49 7.53 1.89 3.88
CA GLY A 49 6.11 1.55 4.04
C GLY A 49 5.35 2.60 4.82
N ARG A 50 5.93 3.09 5.93
CA ARG A 50 5.36 4.20 6.71
C ARG A 50 5.26 5.46 5.88
N LYS A 51 6.28 5.82 5.09
CA LYS A 51 6.27 6.99 4.20
C LYS A 51 5.17 6.87 3.15
N GLY A 52 5.10 5.73 2.45
CA GLY A 52 4.04 5.46 1.46
C GLY A 52 2.64 5.58 2.07
N GLY A 53 2.41 4.99 3.24
CA GLY A 53 1.13 5.06 3.95
C GLY A 53 0.79 6.46 4.48
N GLN A 54 1.78 7.29 4.81
CA GLN A 54 1.55 8.69 5.20
C GLN A 54 1.05 9.53 4.02
N HIS A 55 1.59 9.32 2.82
CA HIS A 55 1.11 9.99 1.61
C HIS A 55 -0.31 9.55 1.20
N SER A 56 -0.73 8.34 1.59
CA SER A 56 -2.10 7.85 1.37
C SER A 56 -3.16 8.47 2.30
N ARG A 57 -2.77 9.25 3.32
CA ARG A 57 -3.71 9.94 4.24
C ARG A 57 -4.29 11.24 3.69
N GLY A 58 -4.11 11.51 2.39
CA GLY A 58 -4.59 12.71 1.70
C GLY A 58 -5.77 12.47 0.74
N GLY A 59 -6.52 11.38 0.90
CA GLY A 59 -7.75 11.13 0.15
C GLY A 59 -8.98 11.53 0.96
N ASN A 60 -9.19 12.84 1.08
CA ASN A 60 -10.42 13.59 1.39
C ASN A 60 -11.60 12.83 2.06
N ARG A 61 -11.91 13.27 3.29
CA ARG A 61 -13.25 13.19 3.90
C ARG A 61 -14.29 13.87 3.01
#